data_AF-A0A359M132-F1
#
_entry.id   AF-A0A359M132-F1
#
_cell.length_a   1.000
_cell.length_b   1.000
_cell.length_c   1.000
_cell.angle_alpha   90.00
_cell.angle_beta   90.00
_cell.angle_gamma   90.00
#
_symmetry.space_group_name_H-M   'P 1'
#
loop_
_entity.id
_entity.type
_entity.pdbx_description
1 polymer ?
#
loop_
_entity_poly.entity_id
_entity_poly.type
_entity_poly.pdbx_seq_one_letter_code
_entity_poly.pdbx_strand_id
1 'polypeptide(L)'
;MRVFLWAMVVGAGAAPAWADGLLPPLTPEQSARATRLVQSFKENPRGPFLRIRWFCKDGSVLPPAGTPCKERGGGNQHAELSAEAKELAQLQVDIGTILVSQSFDQLMDARRDHHRLRQIVLEKYLFDIDHGWIYRKAISYRGSRQAEDEEKAGREFLVRLLANPQWARRNYLLANQLIDAMPHGLPDSKVKRVRILATAIADRDPRFQPIRARIHSTPSERDVEFVEDFLVKNNPPAAVKELATELARLLREEKAQGNLAARLPKLPLMNEPALDGALRAFESALGESSSRERFFSAGAALSFEIHRSVTNSRDGRRNLALLDLNALVQEAAFGTKIDLRGATRRQMLWHLRDHFRYSVGAGLLSARQYEALHAQLASLEAKTDAGAAEWFQAVKYLARSGEWTRATVARDFGPVARHYQNFEPLARPLVDHIVRGSMALPLSHHVEVLMADANRAVGIRHSVLGETSSGGVVGLNPGIAVGRLGILATNQEAAGAVDPRGIYVIPETVSDLKPMAGILTLDSGNMLSHTQLLAANLGIPNATVPSSFLPRLEKLRSAELF
;
A
#
# COMPACT_ATOMS: atom_id res chain seq x y z
N MET A 1 43.71 -35.88 46.97
CA MET A 1 42.77 -36.99 46.75
C MET A 1 41.63 -36.45 45.89
N ARG A 2 41.58 -36.85 44.63
CA ARG A 2 40.57 -36.45 43.64
C ARG A 2 39.29 -37.24 43.89
N VAL A 3 38.15 -36.57 43.98
CA VAL A 3 36.83 -37.21 43.77
C VAL A 3 36.19 -36.49 42.59
N PHE A 4 36.15 -37.19 41.47
CA PHE A 4 35.39 -36.82 40.27
C PHE A 4 33.91 -37.09 40.55
N LEU A 5 33.06 -36.06 40.55
CA LEU A 5 31.63 -36.23 40.34
C LEU A 5 31.32 -35.92 38.88
N TRP A 6 30.99 -36.97 38.13
CA TRP A 6 30.36 -36.87 36.82
C TRP A 6 28.93 -36.38 37.01
N ALA A 7 28.65 -35.14 36.60
CA ALA A 7 27.28 -34.69 36.37
C ALA A 7 27.05 -34.69 34.85
N MET A 8 26.26 -35.67 34.39
CA MET A 8 25.69 -35.70 33.05
C MET A 8 24.88 -34.42 32.82
N VAL A 9 25.41 -33.51 32.01
CA VAL A 9 24.62 -32.44 31.40
C VAL A 9 23.78 -33.09 30.30
N VAL A 10 22.55 -33.48 30.67
CA VAL A 10 21.51 -33.78 29.70
C VAL A 10 21.29 -32.51 28.87
N GLY A 11 21.56 -32.59 27.58
CA GLY A 11 21.42 -31.50 26.64
C GLY A 11 19.99 -30.97 26.63
N ALA A 12 19.78 -29.84 27.31
CA ALA A 12 18.67 -28.97 26.98
C ALA A 12 18.95 -28.43 25.58
N GLY A 13 18.27 -29.00 24.59
CA GLY A 13 18.26 -28.49 23.23
C GLY A 13 17.96 -27.00 23.29
N ALA A 14 18.95 -26.19 22.93
CA ALA A 14 18.75 -24.77 22.72
C ALA A 14 17.72 -24.64 21.59
N ALA A 15 16.46 -24.38 21.96
CA ALA A 15 15.47 -23.92 21.02
C ALA A 15 16.06 -22.70 20.32
N PRO A 16 16.08 -22.65 18.98
CA PRO A 16 16.53 -21.46 18.29
C PRO A 16 15.65 -20.30 18.77
N ALA A 17 16.27 -19.20 19.19
CA ALA A 17 15.56 -18.00 19.55
C ALA A 17 14.84 -17.48 18.30
N TRP A 18 13.54 -17.74 18.20
CA TRP A 18 12.64 -17.14 17.22
C TRP A 18 12.41 -15.69 17.62
N ALA A 19 13.34 -14.81 17.25
CA ALA A 19 13.04 -13.39 17.12
C ALA A 19 12.46 -13.17 15.72
N ASP A 20 11.34 -12.43 15.65
CA ASP A 20 10.62 -11.96 14.46
C ASP A 20 9.53 -12.86 13.85
N GLY A 21 8.44 -13.08 14.61
CA GLY A 21 7.12 -13.41 14.05
C GLY A 21 6.18 -14.05 15.08
N LEU A 22 5.13 -13.33 15.51
CA LEU A 22 4.13 -13.83 16.47
C LEU A 22 3.32 -15.05 15.97
N LEU A 23 3.47 -15.46 14.71
CA LEU A 23 2.82 -16.64 14.14
C LEU A 23 3.84 -17.53 13.44
N PRO A 24 3.85 -18.85 13.72
CA PRO A 24 4.69 -19.79 13.02
C PRO A 24 4.27 -19.88 11.54
N PRO A 25 5.23 -20.02 10.60
CA PRO A 25 4.89 -20.26 9.21
C PRO A 25 4.11 -21.58 9.07
N LEU A 26 3.20 -21.64 8.10
CA LEU A 26 2.51 -22.89 7.78
C LEU A 26 3.52 -23.94 7.29
N THR A 27 3.36 -25.17 7.77
CA THR A 27 4.07 -26.33 7.22
C THR A 27 3.69 -26.54 5.75
N PRO A 28 4.50 -27.25 4.95
CA PRO A 28 4.14 -27.55 3.56
C PRO A 28 2.78 -28.25 3.41
N GLU A 29 2.44 -29.14 4.35
CA GLU A 29 1.14 -29.84 4.38
C GLU A 29 -0.02 -28.90 4.67
N GLN A 30 0.13 -28.03 5.68
CA GLN A 30 -0.86 -27.00 6.01
C GLN A 30 -1.04 -26.01 4.85
N SER A 31 0.06 -25.60 4.20
CA SER A 31 0.01 -24.72 3.03
C SER A 31 -0.74 -25.40 1.88
N ALA A 32 -0.44 -26.66 1.56
CA ALA A 32 -1.15 -27.41 0.52
C ALA A 32 -2.63 -27.61 0.85
N ARG A 33 -2.97 -27.85 2.12
CA ARG A 33 -4.36 -27.90 2.58
C ARG A 33 -5.04 -26.54 2.41
N ALA A 34 -4.40 -25.45 2.84
CA ALA A 34 -4.93 -24.12 2.71
C ALA A 34 -5.17 -23.72 1.25
N THR A 35 -4.25 -24.06 0.34
CA THR A 35 -4.40 -23.85 -1.11
C THR A 35 -5.67 -24.51 -1.61
N ARG A 36 -5.89 -25.79 -1.29
CA ARG A 36 -7.10 -26.53 -1.71
C ARG A 36 -8.38 -25.88 -1.20
N LEU A 37 -8.41 -25.50 0.08
CA LEU A 37 -9.59 -24.87 0.69
C LEU A 37 -9.89 -23.52 0.04
N VAL A 38 -8.89 -22.65 -0.12
CA VAL A 38 -9.06 -21.33 -0.76
C VAL A 38 -9.55 -21.47 -2.20
N GLN A 39 -8.99 -22.39 -2.99
CA GLN A 39 -9.47 -22.63 -4.36
C GLN A 39 -10.92 -23.12 -4.37
N SER A 40 -11.29 -24.02 -3.45
CA SER A 40 -12.67 -24.49 -3.33
C SER A 40 -13.66 -23.36 -3.05
N PHE A 41 -13.28 -22.35 -2.25
CA PHE A 41 -14.15 -21.20 -1.99
C PHE A 41 -14.30 -20.30 -3.22
N LYS A 42 -13.22 -20.09 -4.00
CA LYS A 42 -13.28 -19.29 -5.24
C LYS A 42 -14.27 -19.87 -6.26
N GLU A 43 -14.45 -21.19 -6.26
CA GLU A 43 -15.34 -21.91 -7.17
C GLU A 43 -16.76 -22.13 -6.61
N ASN A 44 -16.92 -22.09 -5.28
CA ASN A 44 -18.19 -22.35 -4.62
C ASN A 44 -19.18 -21.17 -4.79
N PRO A 45 -20.42 -21.40 -5.25
CA PRO A 45 -21.46 -20.37 -5.33
C PRO A 45 -21.82 -19.68 -4.01
N ARG A 46 -21.44 -20.28 -2.86
CA ARG A 46 -21.59 -19.69 -1.53
C ARG A 46 -20.26 -19.23 -0.93
N GLY A 47 -19.15 -19.38 -1.64
CA GLY A 47 -17.82 -19.00 -1.15
C GLY A 47 -17.45 -19.75 0.13
N PRO A 48 -16.95 -19.07 1.18
CA PRO A 48 -16.60 -19.68 2.46
C PRO A 48 -17.82 -19.97 3.38
N PHE A 49 -19.04 -19.81 2.87
CA PHE A 49 -20.25 -19.87 3.68
C PHE A 49 -21.03 -21.17 3.50
N LEU A 50 -21.63 -21.64 4.60
CA LEU A 50 -22.48 -22.83 4.63
C LEU A 50 -23.93 -22.50 4.24
N ARG A 51 -24.55 -21.58 4.99
CA ARG A 51 -25.97 -21.22 4.91
C ARG A 51 -26.26 -19.90 5.63
N ILE A 52 -27.39 -19.27 5.34
CA ILE A 52 -27.86 -18.07 6.05
C ILE A 52 -28.71 -18.48 7.26
N ARG A 53 -28.50 -17.82 8.39
CA ARG A 53 -29.23 -18.04 9.65
C ARG A 53 -29.50 -16.72 10.36
N TRP A 54 -30.47 -16.73 11.26
CA TRP A 54 -30.65 -15.71 12.28
C TRP A 54 -29.87 -16.08 13.52
N PHE A 55 -29.05 -15.15 14.02
CA PHE A 55 -28.29 -15.28 15.25
C PHE A 55 -28.88 -14.32 16.28
N CYS A 56 -29.62 -14.86 17.25
CA CYS A 56 -30.32 -14.07 18.26
C CYS A 56 -29.42 -13.74 19.45
N LYS A 57 -29.73 -12.66 20.18
CA LYS A 57 -28.92 -12.24 21.34
C LYS A 57 -28.94 -13.22 22.51
N ASP A 58 -29.96 -14.07 22.59
CA ASP A 58 -30.05 -15.17 23.57
C ASP A 58 -29.13 -16.37 23.22
N GLY A 59 -28.39 -16.30 22.11
CA GLY A 59 -27.49 -17.35 21.61
C GLY A 59 -28.17 -18.38 20.71
N SER A 60 -29.49 -18.31 20.49
CA SER A 60 -30.19 -19.22 19.59
C SER A 60 -29.90 -18.92 18.12
N VAL A 61 -29.83 -19.99 17.31
CA VAL A 61 -29.59 -19.93 15.86
C VAL A 61 -30.80 -20.49 15.13
N LEU A 62 -31.49 -19.64 14.36
CA LEU A 62 -32.79 -19.97 13.76
C LEU A 62 -32.75 -19.90 12.22
N PRO A 63 -33.66 -20.61 11.51
CA PRO A 63 -33.77 -20.51 10.06
C PRO A 63 -34.07 -19.07 9.59
N PRO A 64 -33.71 -18.70 8.34
CA PRO A 64 -33.94 -17.38 7.76
C PRO A 64 -35.41 -17.14 7.36
N ALA A 65 -36.35 -17.30 8.31
CA ALA A 65 -37.79 -17.15 8.08
C ALA A 65 -38.38 -16.09 9.02
N GLY A 66 -38.91 -14.99 8.46
CA GLY A 66 -39.49 -13.88 9.23
C GLY A 66 -38.47 -13.16 10.11
N THR A 67 -38.89 -12.74 11.30
CA THR A 67 -38.06 -12.06 12.32
C THR A 67 -37.99 -12.88 13.61
N PRO A 68 -37.41 -14.09 13.58
CA PRO A 68 -37.54 -15.08 14.65
C PRO A 68 -36.79 -14.68 15.94
N CYS A 69 -35.91 -13.68 15.86
CA CYS A 69 -35.22 -13.12 17.03
C CYS A 69 -36.00 -11.99 17.74
N LYS A 70 -37.16 -11.55 17.26
CA LYS A 70 -37.90 -10.41 17.84
C LYS A 70 -38.24 -10.64 19.32
N GLU A 71 -38.75 -11.82 19.65
CA GLU A 71 -39.09 -12.20 21.02
C GLU A 71 -37.86 -12.64 21.85
N ARG A 72 -36.67 -12.65 21.23
CA ARG A 72 -35.40 -13.16 21.79
C ARG A 72 -34.35 -12.06 21.96
N GLY A 73 -34.80 -10.83 22.16
CA GLY A 73 -33.94 -9.65 22.35
C GLY A 73 -33.34 -9.06 21.06
N GLY A 74 -33.83 -9.50 19.90
CA GLY A 74 -33.29 -9.14 18.59
C GLY A 74 -32.12 -10.03 18.18
N GLY A 75 -31.60 -9.79 16.98
CA GLY A 75 -30.52 -10.57 16.40
C GLY A 75 -30.17 -10.05 15.01
N ASN A 76 -29.19 -10.68 14.37
CA ASN A 76 -28.77 -10.33 13.02
C ASN A 76 -28.88 -11.54 12.11
N GLN A 77 -29.25 -11.32 10.86
CA GLN A 77 -29.23 -12.34 9.83
C GLN A 77 -27.92 -12.24 9.05
N HIS A 78 -27.16 -13.33 9.01
CA HIS A 78 -25.96 -13.41 8.19
C HIS A 78 -25.62 -14.85 7.84
N ALA A 79 -24.61 -15.04 6.99
CA ALA A 79 -24.08 -16.35 6.67
C ALA A 79 -23.35 -17.00 7.86
N GLU A 80 -23.47 -18.31 7.97
CA GLU A 80 -22.66 -19.17 8.83
C GLU A 80 -21.41 -19.61 8.05
N LEU A 81 -20.22 -19.50 8.65
CA LEU A 81 -18.98 -20.01 8.07
C LEU A 81 -19.03 -21.54 7.94
N SER A 82 -18.50 -22.07 6.83
CA SER A 82 -18.39 -23.51 6.61
C SER A 82 -17.38 -24.17 7.55
N ALA A 83 -17.40 -25.50 7.65
CA ALA A 83 -16.44 -26.25 8.46
C ALA A 83 -15.01 -26.03 7.96
N GLU A 84 -14.84 -25.95 6.64
CA GLU A 84 -13.58 -25.69 5.96
C GLU A 84 -13.04 -24.28 6.26
N ALA A 85 -13.91 -23.27 6.31
CA ALA A 85 -13.49 -21.91 6.68
C ALA A 85 -13.05 -21.86 8.16
N LYS A 86 -13.73 -22.61 9.04
CA LYS A 86 -13.33 -22.76 10.45
C LYS A 86 -12.02 -23.55 10.59
N GLU A 87 -11.76 -24.53 9.71
CA GLU A 87 -10.50 -25.26 9.65
C GLU A 87 -9.33 -24.32 9.31
N LEU A 88 -9.48 -23.43 8.32
CA LEU A 88 -8.46 -22.43 8.00
C LEU A 88 -8.17 -21.47 9.17
N ALA A 89 -9.20 -21.07 9.91
CA ALA A 89 -9.02 -20.20 11.09
C ALA A 89 -8.13 -20.86 12.17
N GLN A 90 -8.16 -22.19 12.30
CA GLN A 90 -7.24 -22.92 13.20
C GLN A 90 -5.77 -22.81 12.75
N LEU A 91 -5.53 -22.63 11.46
CA LEU A 91 -4.23 -22.34 10.86
C LEU A 91 -3.86 -20.84 10.89
N GLN A 92 -4.59 -20.03 11.67
CA GLN A 92 -4.40 -18.58 11.74
C GLN A 92 -4.68 -17.90 10.39
N VAL A 93 -5.52 -18.51 9.55
CA VAL A 93 -5.96 -17.99 8.26
C VAL A 93 -7.46 -17.73 8.35
N ASP A 94 -7.81 -16.57 8.87
CA ASP A 94 -9.21 -16.17 8.98
C ASP A 94 -9.67 -15.55 7.66
N ILE A 95 -10.78 -16.06 7.12
CA ILE A 95 -11.39 -15.62 5.86
C ILE A 95 -12.91 -15.50 6.02
N GLY A 96 -13.60 -14.88 5.06
CA GLY A 96 -15.06 -14.87 5.12
C GLY A 96 -15.59 -13.87 6.14
N THR A 97 -14.82 -12.85 6.51
CA THR A 97 -15.07 -12.02 7.71
C THR A 97 -16.47 -11.39 7.71
N ILE A 98 -17.31 -11.75 8.69
CA ILE A 98 -18.63 -11.13 8.92
C ILE A 98 -18.52 -10.31 10.19
N LEU A 99 -18.43 -8.99 10.09
CA LEU A 99 -18.16 -8.11 11.23
C LEU A 99 -19.20 -8.24 12.33
N VAL A 100 -20.47 -8.35 11.96
CA VAL A 100 -21.56 -8.45 12.95
C VAL A 100 -21.51 -9.75 13.78
N SER A 101 -20.77 -10.75 13.31
CA SER A 101 -20.58 -12.03 14.00
C SER A 101 -19.41 -12.05 14.98
N GLN A 102 -18.60 -10.98 15.02
CA GLN A 102 -17.35 -10.93 15.78
C GLN A 102 -17.46 -9.99 16.97
N SER A 103 -16.93 -10.42 18.12
CA SER A 103 -16.73 -9.53 19.26
C SER A 103 -15.54 -8.59 19.06
N PHE A 104 -15.52 -7.49 19.82
CA PHE A 104 -14.39 -6.55 19.80
C PHE A 104 -13.05 -7.24 20.08
N ASP A 105 -12.97 -8.14 21.06
CA ASP A 105 -11.70 -8.78 21.43
C ASP A 105 -11.22 -9.79 20.38
N GLN A 106 -12.14 -10.46 19.68
CA GLN A 106 -11.82 -11.36 18.56
C GLN A 106 -11.22 -10.59 17.38
N LEU A 107 -11.81 -9.44 17.02
CA LEU A 107 -11.28 -8.58 15.97
C LEU A 107 -9.99 -7.88 16.38
N MET A 108 -9.94 -7.36 17.62
CA MET A 108 -8.79 -6.65 18.16
C MET A 108 -7.56 -7.53 18.26
N ASP A 109 -7.75 -8.81 18.63
CA ASP A 109 -6.73 -9.84 18.55
C ASP A 109 -5.37 -9.43 19.13
N ALA A 110 -5.40 -8.76 20.29
CA ALA A 110 -4.21 -8.13 20.88
C ALA A 110 -3.09 -9.13 21.20
N ARG A 111 -3.44 -10.42 21.42
CA ARG A 111 -2.47 -11.50 21.70
C ARG A 111 -1.60 -11.87 20.51
N ARG A 112 -2.08 -11.66 19.29
CA ARG A 112 -1.35 -11.91 18.04
C ARG A 112 -0.93 -10.60 17.37
N ASP A 113 -0.69 -9.56 18.17
CA ASP A 113 -0.41 -8.20 17.69
C ASP A 113 -1.41 -7.75 16.63
N HIS A 114 -2.72 -7.85 16.90
CA HIS A 114 -3.76 -7.38 15.98
C HIS A 114 -3.69 -8.04 14.59
N HIS A 115 -3.30 -9.32 14.53
CA HIS A 115 -3.18 -10.06 13.27
C HIS A 115 -4.51 -10.07 12.50
N ARG A 116 -5.62 -10.27 13.21
CA ARG A 116 -6.96 -10.25 12.61
C ARG A 116 -7.30 -8.94 11.89
N LEU A 117 -6.88 -7.80 12.42
CA LEU A 117 -7.08 -6.50 11.76
C LEU A 117 -6.28 -6.37 10.46
N ARG A 118 -5.06 -6.90 10.44
CA ARG A 118 -4.24 -6.94 9.22
C ARG A 118 -4.80 -7.91 8.18
N GLN A 119 -5.40 -9.02 8.61
CA GLN A 119 -6.11 -9.93 7.72
C GLN A 119 -7.32 -9.27 7.06
N ILE A 120 -8.04 -8.38 7.75
CA ILE A 120 -9.16 -7.64 7.14
C ILE A 120 -8.66 -6.72 6.02
N VAL A 121 -7.54 -6.02 6.24
CA VAL A 121 -6.90 -5.21 5.19
C VAL A 121 -6.44 -6.09 4.03
N LEU A 122 -5.82 -7.25 4.30
CA LEU A 122 -5.42 -8.20 3.26
C LEU A 122 -6.62 -8.77 2.50
N GLU A 123 -7.71 -9.12 3.20
CA GLU A 123 -8.93 -9.67 2.60
C GLU A 123 -9.60 -8.64 1.69
N LYS A 124 -9.67 -7.36 2.10
CA LYS A 124 -10.11 -6.25 1.23
C LYS A 124 -9.23 -6.13 0.00
N TYR A 125 -7.92 -6.12 0.20
CA TYR A 125 -6.97 -6.05 -0.91
C TYR A 125 -7.17 -7.20 -1.92
N LEU A 126 -7.21 -8.44 -1.44
CA LEU A 126 -7.43 -9.62 -2.28
C LEU A 126 -8.78 -9.56 -2.98
N PHE A 127 -9.84 -9.16 -2.28
CA PHE A 127 -11.16 -8.93 -2.86
C PHE A 127 -11.07 -7.97 -4.05
N ASP A 128 -10.39 -6.84 -3.88
CA ASP A 128 -10.29 -5.81 -4.91
C ASP A 128 -9.46 -6.29 -6.11
N ILE A 129 -8.27 -6.88 -5.88
CA ILE A 129 -7.36 -7.27 -6.97
C ILE A 129 -7.76 -8.55 -7.69
N ASP A 130 -8.56 -9.41 -7.05
CA ASP A 130 -8.95 -10.72 -7.57
C ASP A 130 -10.44 -10.85 -7.86
N HIS A 131 -11.11 -9.72 -8.15
CA HIS A 131 -12.53 -9.63 -8.53
C HIS A 131 -13.46 -10.40 -7.59
N GLY A 132 -13.28 -10.17 -6.30
CA GLY A 132 -14.01 -10.84 -5.25
C GLY A 132 -13.25 -11.98 -4.60
N TRP A 133 -12.08 -12.42 -5.10
CA TRP A 133 -11.28 -13.47 -4.45
C TRP A 133 -12.09 -14.73 -4.08
N ILE A 134 -12.15 -15.11 -2.80
CA ILE A 134 -12.98 -16.22 -2.27
C ILE A 134 -14.49 -16.00 -2.44
N TYR A 135 -14.90 -14.82 -2.90
CA TYR A 135 -16.27 -14.44 -3.20
C TYR A 135 -16.59 -14.40 -4.69
N ARG A 136 -15.65 -14.69 -5.61
CA ARG A 136 -15.84 -14.62 -7.08
C ARG A 136 -17.19 -15.19 -7.55
N LYS A 137 -17.59 -16.35 -7.03
CA LYS A 137 -18.87 -17.01 -7.35
C LYS A 137 -19.97 -16.75 -6.33
N ALA A 138 -19.65 -16.14 -5.20
CA ALA A 138 -20.57 -15.85 -4.09
C ALA A 138 -21.13 -14.42 -4.09
N ILE A 139 -20.74 -13.55 -5.03
CA ILE A 139 -21.29 -12.18 -5.16
C ILE A 139 -22.83 -12.20 -5.31
N SER A 140 -23.39 -13.24 -5.95
CA SER A 140 -24.83 -13.44 -6.10
C SER A 140 -25.50 -14.11 -4.90
N TYR A 141 -24.74 -14.56 -3.89
CA TYR A 141 -25.25 -15.15 -2.66
C TYR A 141 -25.80 -14.08 -1.71
N ARG A 142 -26.94 -13.50 -2.12
CA ARG A 142 -27.65 -12.44 -1.41
C ARG A 142 -28.05 -12.90 -0.01
N GLY A 143 -27.90 -12.01 0.97
CA GLY A 143 -28.22 -12.26 2.39
C GLY A 143 -27.09 -12.91 3.19
N SER A 144 -25.92 -13.16 2.58
CA SER A 144 -24.72 -13.58 3.31
C SER A 144 -24.22 -12.52 4.28
N ARG A 145 -24.37 -11.24 3.91
CA ARG A 145 -24.14 -10.06 4.74
C ARG A 145 -25.22 -9.04 4.46
N GLN A 146 -25.75 -8.42 5.52
CA GLN A 146 -26.60 -7.24 5.40
C GLN A 146 -25.69 -6.02 5.50
N ALA A 147 -25.69 -5.17 4.46
CA ALA A 147 -24.78 -4.04 4.37
C ALA A 147 -24.93 -3.08 5.57
N GLU A 148 -26.17 -2.78 5.96
CA GLU A 148 -26.48 -1.91 7.10
C GLU A 148 -25.94 -2.46 8.43
N ASP A 149 -26.08 -3.77 8.66
CA ASP A 149 -25.58 -4.42 9.88
C ASP A 149 -24.04 -4.45 9.92
N GLU A 150 -23.40 -4.73 8.79
CA GLU A 150 -21.94 -4.72 8.68
C GLU A 150 -21.36 -3.30 8.84
N GLU A 151 -22.00 -2.28 8.24
CA GLU A 151 -21.62 -0.88 8.41
C GLU A 151 -21.78 -0.42 9.86
N LYS A 152 -22.87 -0.82 10.51
CA LYS A 152 -23.07 -0.52 11.93
C LYS A 152 -22.01 -1.20 12.80
N ALA A 153 -21.75 -2.50 12.57
CA ALA A 153 -20.75 -3.26 13.31
C ALA A 153 -19.34 -2.68 13.11
N GLY A 154 -18.96 -2.36 11.87
CA GLY A 154 -17.68 -1.72 11.55
C GLY A 154 -17.54 -0.35 12.20
N ARG A 155 -18.58 0.49 12.14
CA ARG A 155 -18.59 1.80 12.81
C ARG A 155 -18.45 1.67 14.33
N GLU A 156 -19.21 0.78 14.97
CA GLU A 156 -19.12 0.54 16.42
C GLU A 156 -17.72 0.06 16.83
N PHE A 157 -17.14 -0.84 16.03
CA PHE A 157 -15.78 -1.34 16.24
C PHE A 157 -14.73 -0.22 16.12
N LEU A 158 -14.75 0.54 15.01
CA LEU A 158 -13.79 1.62 14.75
C LEU A 158 -13.90 2.73 15.79
N VAL A 159 -15.11 3.13 16.20
CA VAL A 159 -15.32 4.11 17.27
C VAL A 159 -14.68 3.61 18.57
N ARG A 160 -14.92 2.36 18.96
CA ARG A 160 -14.34 1.82 20.19
C ARG A 160 -12.81 1.70 20.10
N LEU A 161 -12.28 1.30 18.94
CA LEU A 161 -10.85 1.16 18.68
C LEU A 161 -10.12 2.50 18.76
N LEU A 162 -10.65 3.52 18.07
CA LEU A 162 -10.06 4.85 17.95
C LEU A 162 -10.23 5.71 19.22
N ALA A 163 -11.04 5.28 20.18
CA ALA A 163 -11.10 5.88 21.51
C ALA A 163 -9.86 5.59 22.37
N ASN A 164 -8.97 4.67 21.93
CA ASN A 164 -7.72 4.35 22.62
C ASN A 164 -6.52 5.09 21.99
N PRO A 165 -6.06 6.23 22.55
CA PRO A 165 -4.96 7.00 21.98
C PRO A 165 -3.62 6.26 22.01
N GLN A 166 -3.40 5.36 22.97
CA GLN A 166 -2.16 4.58 23.02
C GLN A 166 -2.09 3.59 21.85
N TRP A 167 -3.22 2.95 21.54
CA TRP A 167 -3.32 2.08 20.37
C TRP A 167 -3.19 2.88 19.07
N ALA A 168 -3.92 3.99 18.94
CA ALA A 168 -3.89 4.84 17.75
C ALA A 168 -2.48 5.37 17.45
N ARG A 169 -1.71 5.81 18.46
CA ARG A 169 -0.31 6.25 18.30
C ARG A 169 0.60 5.17 17.74
N ARG A 170 0.45 3.93 18.21
CA ARG A 170 1.33 2.81 17.83
C ARG A 170 0.95 2.22 16.47
N ASN A 171 -0.34 2.21 16.17
CA ASN A 171 -0.93 1.52 15.03
C ASN A 171 -1.57 2.49 14.03
N TYR A 172 -1.08 3.72 13.92
CA TYR A 172 -1.75 4.77 13.14
C TYR A 172 -1.87 4.43 11.64
N LEU A 173 -0.85 3.79 11.06
CA LEU A 173 -0.94 3.29 9.67
C LEU A 173 -2.04 2.23 9.55
N LEU A 174 -2.06 1.22 10.43
CA LEU A 174 -3.10 0.20 10.46
C LEU A 174 -4.49 0.82 10.63
N ALA A 175 -4.65 1.83 11.50
CA ALA A 175 -5.90 2.56 11.67
C ALA A 175 -6.38 3.17 10.35
N ASN A 176 -5.50 3.87 9.62
CA ASN A 176 -5.84 4.44 8.31
C ASN A 176 -6.22 3.35 7.28
N GLN A 177 -5.53 2.19 7.28
CA GLN A 177 -5.90 1.10 6.37
C GLN A 177 -7.24 0.43 6.75
N LEU A 178 -7.59 0.39 8.04
CA LEU A 178 -8.88 -0.13 8.49
C LEU A 178 -10.05 0.76 8.12
N ILE A 179 -9.88 2.09 8.07
CA ILE A 179 -10.91 3.00 7.55
C ILE A 179 -11.28 2.61 6.12
N ASP A 180 -10.31 2.27 5.29
CA ASP A 180 -10.55 1.86 3.90
C ASP A 180 -11.07 0.41 3.78
N ALA A 181 -10.68 -0.47 4.70
CA ALA A 181 -10.99 -1.90 4.61
C ALA A 181 -12.32 -2.30 5.26
N MET A 182 -12.78 -1.58 6.29
CA MET A 182 -14.00 -1.91 7.03
C MET A 182 -15.19 -1.08 6.54
N PRO A 183 -16.33 -1.70 6.20
CA PRO A 183 -17.55 -0.96 5.93
C PRO A 183 -18.02 -0.22 7.19
N HIS A 184 -18.30 1.07 7.05
CA HIS A 184 -18.80 1.90 8.16
C HIS A 184 -19.70 3.06 7.68
N GLY A 185 -20.22 3.00 6.45
CA GLY A 185 -21.16 3.98 5.89
C GLY A 185 -20.52 5.09 5.05
N LEU A 186 -19.30 4.87 4.54
CA LEU A 186 -18.66 5.71 3.52
C LEU A 186 -18.30 4.87 2.28
N PRO A 187 -18.39 5.43 1.07
CA PRO A 187 -18.01 4.73 -0.15
C PRO A 187 -16.49 4.54 -0.27
N ASP A 188 -16.06 3.42 -0.86
CA ASP A 188 -14.65 3.07 -1.16
C ASP A 188 -13.89 4.21 -1.90
N SER A 189 -12.57 4.30 -1.68
CA SER A 189 -11.70 5.20 -2.46
C SER A 189 -11.69 4.83 -3.95
N LYS A 190 -12.04 5.80 -4.79
CA LYS A 190 -12.11 5.63 -6.25
C LYS A 190 -10.71 5.50 -6.86
N VAL A 191 -9.74 6.26 -6.37
CA VAL A 191 -8.35 6.26 -6.89
C VAL A 191 -7.69 4.88 -6.73
N LYS A 192 -7.88 4.23 -5.58
CA LYS A 192 -7.37 2.86 -5.36
C LYS A 192 -8.02 1.88 -6.32
N ARG A 193 -9.35 1.97 -6.49
CA ARG A 193 -10.11 1.08 -7.36
C ARG A 193 -9.72 1.21 -8.84
N VAL A 194 -9.47 2.43 -9.32
CA VAL A 194 -8.94 2.71 -10.67
C VAL A 194 -7.62 1.96 -10.93
N ARG A 195 -6.68 2.00 -9.99
CA ARG A 195 -5.36 1.34 -10.12
C ARG A 195 -5.44 -0.16 -10.04
N ILE A 196 -6.31 -0.67 -9.19
CA ILE A 196 -6.56 -2.11 -9.06
C ILE A 196 -7.11 -2.66 -10.37
N LEU A 197 -8.11 -2.00 -10.95
CA LEU A 197 -8.65 -2.38 -12.25
C LEU A 197 -7.58 -2.29 -13.34
N ALA A 198 -6.75 -1.24 -13.35
CA ALA A 198 -5.68 -1.10 -14.32
C ALA A 198 -4.63 -2.23 -14.23
N THR A 199 -4.29 -2.68 -13.02
CA THR A 199 -3.42 -3.86 -12.81
C THR A 199 -4.09 -5.13 -13.31
N ALA A 200 -5.33 -5.39 -12.89
CA ALA A 200 -6.06 -6.58 -13.30
C ALA A 200 -6.28 -6.69 -14.82
N ILE A 201 -6.48 -5.56 -15.50
CA ILE A 201 -6.57 -5.51 -16.97
C ILE A 201 -5.22 -5.88 -17.59
N ALA A 202 -4.11 -5.32 -17.11
CA ALA A 202 -2.79 -5.55 -17.68
C ALA A 202 -2.23 -6.96 -17.42
N ASP A 203 -2.61 -7.58 -16.31
CA ASP A 203 -2.28 -8.97 -16.00
C ASP A 203 -2.98 -9.94 -16.95
N ARG A 204 -4.16 -9.55 -17.47
CA ARG A 204 -4.96 -10.36 -18.42
C ARG A 204 -4.69 -10.01 -19.88
N ASP A 205 -4.29 -8.78 -20.15
CA ASP A 205 -3.95 -8.30 -21.49
C ASP A 205 -2.68 -7.42 -21.42
N PRO A 206 -1.50 -7.98 -21.76
CA PRO A 206 -0.23 -7.26 -21.70
C PRO A 206 -0.20 -5.97 -22.55
N ARG A 207 -1.09 -5.84 -23.55
CA ARG A 207 -1.20 -4.62 -24.37
C ARG A 207 -1.68 -3.42 -23.56
N PHE A 208 -2.25 -3.63 -22.38
CA PHE A 208 -2.67 -2.57 -21.46
C PHE A 208 -1.54 -2.08 -20.54
N GLN A 209 -0.38 -2.74 -20.52
CA GLN A 209 0.76 -2.35 -19.67
C GLN A 209 1.17 -0.87 -19.82
N PRO A 210 1.19 -0.25 -21.02
CA PRO A 210 1.49 1.18 -21.15
C PRO A 210 0.43 2.10 -20.52
N ILE A 211 -0.84 1.71 -20.55
CA ILE A 211 -1.95 2.47 -19.92
C ILE A 211 -1.86 2.31 -18.41
N ARG A 212 -1.65 1.08 -17.92
CA ARG A 212 -1.39 0.80 -16.52
C ARG A 212 -0.19 1.60 -16.00
N ALA A 213 0.94 1.59 -16.69
CA ALA A 213 2.14 2.32 -16.29
C ALA A 213 1.84 3.81 -16.07
N ARG A 214 1.00 4.42 -16.92
CA ARG A 214 0.53 5.80 -16.74
C ARG A 214 -0.38 5.97 -15.53
N ILE A 215 -1.41 5.15 -15.38
CA ILE A 215 -2.33 5.18 -14.23
C ILE A 215 -1.59 4.95 -12.90
N HIS A 216 -0.53 4.14 -12.90
CA HIS A 216 0.25 3.83 -11.70
C HIS A 216 1.31 4.89 -11.37
N SER A 217 1.95 5.48 -12.38
CA SER A 217 2.99 6.51 -12.16
C SER A 217 2.38 7.91 -12.01
N THR A 218 1.49 8.29 -12.93
CA THR A 218 1.02 9.67 -13.10
C THR A 218 -0.43 9.73 -13.66
N PRO A 219 -1.46 9.44 -12.84
CA PRO A 219 -2.86 9.50 -13.28
C PRO A 219 -3.23 10.85 -13.91
N SER A 220 -4.10 10.85 -14.91
CA SER A 220 -4.48 12.02 -15.70
C SER A 220 -5.95 11.96 -16.10
N GLU A 221 -6.59 13.11 -16.26
CA GLU A 221 -7.97 13.19 -16.80
C GLU A 221 -8.08 12.61 -18.22
N ARG A 222 -6.96 12.53 -18.96
CA ARG A 222 -6.90 11.87 -20.28
C ARG A 222 -6.82 10.35 -20.19
N ASP A 223 -6.68 9.77 -19.00
CA ASP A 223 -6.64 8.32 -18.85
C ASP A 223 -7.95 7.67 -19.30
N VAL A 224 -9.09 8.37 -19.16
CA VAL A 224 -10.38 7.91 -19.69
C VAL A 224 -10.31 7.69 -21.20
N GLU A 225 -9.69 8.61 -21.94
CA GLU A 225 -9.55 8.54 -23.40
C GLU A 225 -8.67 7.36 -23.81
N PHE A 226 -7.59 7.09 -23.06
CA PHE A 226 -6.72 5.95 -23.33
C PHE A 226 -7.39 4.60 -23.05
N VAL A 227 -8.23 4.52 -22.00
CA VAL A 227 -8.99 3.30 -21.68
C VAL A 227 -10.09 3.07 -22.71
N GLU A 228 -10.78 4.12 -23.14
CA GLU A 228 -11.79 4.05 -24.21
C GLU A 228 -11.16 3.69 -25.56
N ASP A 229 -10.01 4.27 -25.90
CA ASP A 229 -9.24 3.90 -27.09
C ASP A 229 -8.84 2.42 -27.07
N PHE A 230 -8.42 1.91 -25.91
CA PHE A 230 -8.11 0.49 -25.77
C PHE A 230 -9.33 -0.40 -25.98
N LEU A 231 -10.50 -0.02 -25.44
CA LEU A 231 -11.76 -0.74 -25.64
C LEU A 231 -12.15 -0.83 -27.13
N VAL A 232 -11.94 0.26 -27.88
CA VAL A 232 -12.34 0.36 -29.29
C VAL A 232 -11.30 -0.26 -30.22
N LYS A 233 -10.02 0.12 -30.10
CA LYS A 233 -8.95 -0.21 -31.06
C LYS A 233 -8.39 -1.62 -30.84
N ASN A 234 -8.30 -2.08 -29.59
CA ASN A 234 -7.64 -3.35 -29.28
C ASN A 234 -8.61 -4.53 -29.17
N ASN A 235 -9.92 -4.25 -29.15
CA ASN A 235 -11.04 -5.20 -29.01
C ASN A 235 -10.71 -6.36 -28.04
N PRO A 236 -10.51 -6.05 -26.75
CA PRO A 236 -10.03 -7.03 -25.78
C PRO A 236 -11.09 -8.11 -25.50
N PRO A 237 -10.69 -9.30 -24.96
CA PRO A 237 -11.62 -10.36 -24.59
C PRO A 237 -12.73 -9.87 -23.64
N ALA A 238 -13.90 -10.52 -23.64
CA ALA A 238 -15.07 -10.06 -22.88
C ALA A 238 -14.80 -9.76 -21.39
N ALA A 239 -14.03 -10.62 -20.72
CA ALA A 239 -13.66 -10.42 -19.32
C ALA A 239 -12.76 -9.18 -19.09
N VAL A 240 -11.91 -8.83 -20.07
CA VAL A 240 -11.06 -7.63 -20.03
C VAL A 240 -11.87 -6.40 -20.41
N LYS A 241 -12.79 -6.54 -21.37
CA LYS A 241 -13.72 -5.49 -21.80
C LYS A 241 -14.62 -5.02 -20.65
N GLU A 242 -15.12 -5.94 -19.83
CA GLU A 242 -15.92 -5.62 -18.64
C GLU A 242 -15.14 -4.75 -17.65
N LEU A 243 -13.91 -5.17 -17.31
CA LEU A 243 -13.05 -4.40 -16.40
C LEU A 243 -12.66 -3.03 -16.95
N ALA A 244 -12.30 -2.96 -18.22
CA ALA A 244 -11.91 -1.70 -18.86
C ALA A 244 -13.11 -0.74 -18.99
N THR A 245 -14.32 -1.26 -19.18
CA THR A 245 -15.55 -0.45 -19.18
C THR A 245 -15.83 0.12 -17.79
N GLU A 246 -15.67 -0.68 -16.75
CA GLU A 246 -15.81 -0.23 -15.36
C GLU A 246 -14.74 0.80 -14.98
N LEU A 247 -13.49 0.59 -15.40
CA LEU A 247 -12.41 1.55 -15.22
C LEU A 247 -12.73 2.89 -15.91
N ALA A 248 -13.21 2.86 -17.16
CA ALA A 248 -13.62 4.07 -17.87
C ALA A 248 -14.77 4.80 -17.16
N ARG A 249 -15.75 4.05 -16.62
CA ARG A 249 -16.85 4.64 -15.84
C ARG A 249 -16.32 5.37 -14.59
N LEU A 250 -15.45 4.73 -13.81
CA LEU A 250 -14.87 5.36 -12.61
C LEU A 250 -14.07 6.62 -12.95
N LEU A 251 -13.27 6.59 -14.02
CA LEU A 251 -12.51 7.75 -14.49
C LEU A 251 -13.44 8.88 -14.99
N ARG A 252 -14.58 8.55 -15.64
CA ARG A 252 -15.60 9.54 -16.00
C ARG A 252 -16.27 10.14 -14.79
N GLU A 253 -16.60 9.33 -13.79
CA GLU A 253 -17.20 9.84 -12.56
C GLU A 253 -16.23 10.72 -11.79
N GLU A 254 -14.95 10.39 -11.76
CA GLU A 254 -13.92 11.26 -11.19
C GLU A 254 -13.87 12.61 -11.93
N LYS A 255 -13.94 12.58 -13.26
CA LYS A 255 -14.03 13.78 -14.10
C LYS A 255 -15.34 14.56 -13.90
N ALA A 256 -16.46 13.87 -13.64
CA ALA A 256 -17.79 14.46 -13.52
C ALA A 256 -18.14 14.92 -12.10
N GLN A 257 -17.52 14.34 -11.06
CA GLN A 257 -17.77 14.65 -9.65
C GLN A 257 -17.07 15.94 -9.19
N GLY A 258 -17.30 17.01 -9.93
CA GLY A 258 -16.94 18.36 -9.51
C GLY A 258 -17.25 18.59 -8.03
N ASN A 259 -16.22 19.10 -7.34
CA ASN A 259 -16.17 19.63 -5.98
C ASN A 259 -16.02 18.63 -4.81
N LEU A 260 -14.75 18.34 -4.47
CA LEU A 260 -14.35 17.70 -3.20
C LEU A 260 -15.02 18.33 -1.97
N ALA A 261 -15.37 19.63 -2.00
CA ALA A 261 -16.09 20.28 -0.92
C ALA A 261 -17.46 19.64 -0.62
N ALA A 262 -18.14 19.08 -1.62
CA ALA A 262 -19.42 18.39 -1.42
C ALA A 262 -19.28 17.02 -0.74
N ARG A 263 -18.08 16.42 -0.77
CA ARG A 263 -17.75 15.14 -0.10
C ARG A 263 -17.25 15.33 1.33
N LEU A 264 -16.90 16.55 1.73
CA LEU A 264 -16.36 16.79 3.07
C LEU A 264 -17.42 16.51 4.14
N PRO A 265 -17.11 15.71 5.18
CA PRO A 265 -18.02 15.55 6.29
C PRO A 265 -18.23 16.91 6.98
N LYS A 266 -19.48 17.22 7.32
CA LYS A 266 -19.79 18.38 8.18
C LYS A 266 -19.30 18.07 9.59
N LEU A 267 -18.11 18.54 9.91
CA LEU A 267 -17.51 18.38 11.22
C LEU A 267 -17.92 19.55 12.13
N PRO A 268 -18.36 19.31 13.37
CA PRO A 268 -18.56 20.38 14.34
C PRO A 268 -17.22 21.05 14.67
N LEU A 269 -17.27 22.26 15.24
CA LEU A 269 -16.07 22.89 15.80
C LEU A 269 -15.43 21.97 16.84
N MET A 270 -14.13 21.71 16.67
CA MET A 270 -13.42 20.72 17.48
C MET A 270 -12.84 21.32 18.76
N ASN A 271 -12.91 22.64 18.91
CA ASN A 271 -12.28 23.42 20.00
C ASN A 271 -10.77 23.18 20.08
N GLU A 272 -10.14 22.96 18.93
CA GLU A 272 -8.71 22.75 18.78
C GLU A 272 -8.18 23.76 17.76
N PRO A 273 -7.64 24.92 18.21
CA PRO A 273 -7.34 26.05 17.32
C PRO A 273 -6.47 25.70 16.10
N ALA A 274 -5.49 24.81 16.27
CA ALA A 274 -4.61 24.36 15.19
C ALA A 274 -5.37 23.53 14.14
N LEU A 275 -6.17 22.55 14.57
CA LEU A 275 -6.98 21.71 13.69
C LEU A 275 -8.09 22.52 13.02
N ASP A 276 -8.82 23.33 13.79
CA ASP A 276 -9.91 24.18 13.28
C ASP A 276 -9.37 25.22 12.28
N GLY A 277 -8.16 25.76 12.54
CA GLY A 277 -7.46 26.65 11.62
C GLY A 277 -7.05 25.95 10.33
N ALA A 278 -6.50 24.73 10.42
CA ALA A 278 -6.11 23.94 9.26
C ALA A 278 -7.33 23.52 8.40
N LEU A 279 -8.45 23.18 9.05
CA LEU A 279 -9.71 22.86 8.37
C LEU A 279 -10.23 24.05 7.57
N ARG A 280 -10.35 25.23 8.19
CA ARG A 280 -10.78 26.46 7.50
C ARG A 280 -9.84 26.84 6.35
N ALA A 281 -8.53 26.65 6.52
CA ALA A 281 -7.55 26.91 5.47
C ALA A 281 -7.74 25.96 4.27
N PHE A 282 -8.02 24.68 4.53
CA PHE A 282 -8.30 23.69 3.50
C PHE A 282 -9.62 23.96 2.78
N GLU A 283 -10.69 24.28 3.52
CA GLU A 283 -11.98 24.68 2.95
C GLU A 283 -11.83 25.92 2.05
N SER A 284 -11.07 26.92 2.47
CA SER A 284 -10.78 28.09 1.63
C SER A 284 -9.98 27.72 0.38
N ALA A 285 -9.09 26.73 0.47
CA ALA A 285 -8.26 26.28 -0.65
C ALA A 285 -9.02 25.39 -1.66
N LEU A 286 -10.25 24.97 -1.36
CA LEU A 286 -11.14 24.26 -2.28
C LEU A 286 -11.87 25.19 -3.27
N GLY A 287 -11.87 26.50 -3.04
CA GLY A 287 -12.49 27.47 -3.93
C GLY A 287 -11.83 27.49 -5.32
N GLU A 288 -12.64 27.70 -6.37
CA GLU A 288 -12.22 27.66 -7.79
C GLU A 288 -11.05 28.61 -8.14
N SER A 289 -10.83 29.66 -7.34
CA SER A 289 -9.74 30.63 -7.51
C SER A 289 -8.43 30.24 -6.79
N SER A 290 -8.38 29.13 -6.07
CA SER A 290 -7.19 28.71 -5.32
C SER A 290 -6.18 27.98 -6.20
N SER A 291 -4.89 28.26 -6.02
CA SER A 291 -3.83 27.54 -6.71
C SER A 291 -3.69 26.10 -6.19
N ARG A 292 -3.19 25.19 -7.04
CA ARG A 292 -2.93 23.79 -6.67
C ARG A 292 -1.92 23.68 -5.54
N GLU A 293 -0.93 24.56 -5.50
CA GLU A 293 0.08 24.63 -4.44
C GLU A 293 -0.55 24.98 -3.09
N ARG A 294 -1.48 25.95 -3.08
CA ARG A 294 -2.21 26.34 -1.87
C ARG A 294 -3.11 25.20 -1.38
N PHE A 295 -3.84 24.56 -2.29
CA PHE A 295 -4.65 23.37 -1.99
C PHE A 295 -3.79 22.25 -1.36
N PHE A 296 -2.68 21.91 -2.02
CA PHE A 296 -1.78 20.86 -1.57
C PHE A 296 -1.17 21.18 -0.19
N SER A 297 -0.72 22.41 0.03
CA SER A 297 -0.14 22.84 1.31
C SER A 297 -1.16 22.85 2.44
N ALA A 298 -2.40 23.29 2.16
CA ALA A 298 -3.48 23.32 3.15
C ALA A 298 -3.90 21.90 3.56
N GLY A 299 -4.01 20.98 2.59
CA GLY A 299 -4.29 19.57 2.88
C GLY A 299 -3.19 18.91 3.69
N ALA A 300 -1.92 19.27 3.45
CA ALA A 300 -0.78 18.73 4.20
C ALA A 300 -0.84 19.14 5.67
N ALA A 301 -1.14 20.42 5.93
CA ALA A 301 -1.32 20.95 7.28
C ALA A 301 -2.51 20.28 7.98
N LEU A 302 -3.66 20.16 7.31
CA LEU A 302 -4.85 19.51 7.86
C LEU A 302 -4.60 18.04 8.20
N SER A 303 -3.98 17.29 7.28
CA SER A 303 -3.61 15.89 7.47
C SER A 303 -2.67 15.69 8.68
N PHE A 304 -1.71 16.60 8.87
CA PHE A 304 -0.79 16.56 10.02
C PHE A 304 -1.50 16.85 11.34
N GLU A 305 -2.36 17.87 11.38
CA GLU A 305 -3.13 18.21 12.58
C GLU A 305 -4.19 17.14 12.93
N ILE A 306 -4.78 16.48 11.93
CA ILE A 306 -5.64 15.31 12.17
C ILE A 306 -4.87 14.21 12.90
N HIS A 307 -3.66 13.87 12.46
CA HIS A 307 -2.82 12.90 13.16
C HIS A 307 -2.56 13.31 14.61
N ARG A 308 -2.21 14.58 14.86
CA ARG A 308 -1.97 15.08 16.23
C ARG A 308 -3.21 14.99 17.10
N SER A 309 -4.38 15.35 16.56
CA SER A 309 -5.67 15.28 17.26
C SER A 309 -6.04 13.83 17.59
N VAL A 310 -6.09 12.96 16.58
CA VAL A 310 -6.55 11.56 16.72
C VAL A 310 -5.66 10.78 17.68
N THR A 311 -4.34 10.99 17.62
CA THR A 311 -3.40 10.29 18.49
C THR A 311 -3.42 10.76 19.95
N ASN A 312 -4.13 11.83 20.29
CA ASN A 312 -4.24 12.34 21.66
C ASN A 312 -5.67 12.34 22.22
N SER A 313 -6.67 12.17 21.36
CA SER A 313 -8.08 12.14 21.72
C SER A 313 -8.55 10.76 22.20
N ARG A 314 -9.55 10.76 23.10
CA ARG A 314 -10.31 9.56 23.52
C ARG A 314 -11.71 9.51 22.90
N ASP A 315 -12.07 10.49 22.09
CA ASP A 315 -13.36 10.51 21.40
C ASP A 315 -13.26 9.74 20.09
N GLY A 316 -13.66 8.47 20.13
CA GLY A 316 -13.63 7.57 18.99
C GLY A 316 -14.54 7.99 17.82
N ARG A 317 -15.68 8.65 18.10
CA ARG A 317 -16.60 9.10 17.04
C ARG A 317 -15.99 10.25 16.26
N ARG A 318 -15.44 11.21 16.98
CA ARG A 318 -14.66 12.31 16.40
C ARG A 318 -13.45 11.79 15.64
N ASN A 319 -12.70 10.87 16.24
CA ASN A 319 -11.49 10.32 15.62
C ASN A 319 -11.80 9.57 14.32
N LEU A 320 -12.89 8.78 14.27
CA LEU A 320 -13.36 8.15 13.03
C LEU A 320 -13.65 9.21 11.96
N ALA A 321 -14.46 10.23 12.29
CA ALA A 321 -14.81 11.28 11.32
C ALA A 321 -13.61 12.09 10.82
N LEU A 322 -12.59 12.30 11.67
CA LEU A 322 -11.34 12.93 11.26
C LEU A 322 -10.50 12.03 10.35
N LEU A 323 -10.43 10.73 10.60
CA LEU A 323 -9.72 9.81 9.71
C LEU A 323 -10.44 9.62 8.37
N ASP A 324 -11.77 9.67 8.36
CA ASP A 324 -12.58 9.69 7.13
C ASP A 324 -12.25 10.93 6.30
N LEU A 325 -12.22 12.11 6.93
CA LEU A 325 -11.77 13.35 6.30
C LEU A 325 -10.33 13.23 5.79
N ASN A 326 -9.44 12.67 6.61
CA ASN A 326 -8.04 12.48 6.23
C ASN A 326 -7.90 11.58 5.00
N ALA A 327 -8.69 10.51 4.90
CA ALA A 327 -8.70 9.65 3.71
C ALA A 327 -9.06 10.44 2.43
N LEU A 328 -10.07 11.32 2.51
CA LEU A 328 -10.45 12.20 1.39
C LEU A 328 -9.36 13.23 1.04
N VAL A 329 -8.75 13.84 2.07
CA VAL A 329 -7.65 14.79 1.89
C VAL A 329 -6.45 14.13 1.22
N GLN A 330 -6.10 12.92 1.66
CA GLN A 330 -5.00 12.12 1.12
C GLN A 330 -5.29 11.69 -0.33
N GLU A 331 -6.52 11.24 -0.63
CA GLU A 331 -6.96 10.89 -1.99
C GLU A 331 -6.82 12.07 -2.95
N ALA A 332 -7.25 13.27 -2.54
CA ALA A 332 -7.17 14.46 -3.36
C ALA A 332 -5.73 14.98 -3.52
N ALA A 333 -4.93 14.93 -2.45
CA ALA A 333 -3.52 15.28 -2.51
C ALA A 333 -2.74 14.34 -3.44
N PHE A 334 -3.07 13.05 -3.42
CA PHE A 334 -2.46 12.04 -4.27
C PHE A 334 -2.63 12.34 -5.76
N GLY A 335 -3.81 12.83 -6.17
CA GLY A 335 -4.08 13.24 -7.56
C GLY A 335 -3.52 14.61 -7.95
N THR A 336 -3.03 15.40 -6.98
CA THR A 336 -2.54 16.76 -7.23
C THR A 336 -1.14 16.76 -7.81
N LYS A 337 -0.97 17.39 -8.98
CA LYS A 337 0.35 17.57 -9.62
C LYS A 337 0.88 18.97 -9.34
N ILE A 338 2.03 19.03 -8.68
CA ILE A 338 2.81 20.26 -8.48
C ILE A 338 3.94 20.28 -9.51
N ASP A 339 3.99 21.33 -10.33
CA ASP A 339 5.05 21.48 -11.34
C ASP A 339 6.30 22.08 -10.69
N LEU A 340 7.36 21.29 -10.60
CA LEU A 340 8.65 21.72 -10.03
C LEU A 340 9.60 22.30 -11.10
N ARG A 341 9.18 22.39 -12.37
CA ARG A 341 10.02 22.98 -13.43
C ARG A 341 10.23 24.46 -13.14
N GLY A 342 11.49 24.86 -13.03
CA GLY A 342 11.87 26.24 -12.68
C GLY A 342 11.67 26.59 -11.20
N ALA A 343 11.25 25.64 -10.35
CA ALA A 343 11.17 25.87 -8.91
C ALA A 343 12.58 26.08 -8.33
N THR A 344 12.68 27.04 -7.42
CA THR A 344 13.90 27.23 -6.62
C THR A 344 14.09 26.08 -5.64
N ARG A 345 15.33 25.81 -5.20
CA ARG A 345 15.60 24.82 -4.15
C ARG A 345 14.76 25.05 -2.90
N ARG A 346 14.55 26.32 -2.52
CA ARG A 346 13.70 26.69 -1.37
C ARG A 346 12.24 26.26 -1.56
N GLN A 347 11.68 26.46 -2.76
CA GLN A 347 10.33 25.97 -3.08
C GLN A 347 10.27 24.44 -3.08
N MET A 348 11.30 23.76 -3.62
CA MET A 348 11.37 22.29 -3.55
C MET A 348 11.43 21.79 -2.10
N LEU A 349 12.18 22.43 -1.20
CA LEU A 349 12.22 22.06 0.22
C LEU A 349 10.86 22.29 0.91
N TRP A 350 10.16 23.39 0.58
CA TRP A 350 8.82 23.64 1.11
C TRP A 350 7.86 22.52 0.69
N HIS A 351 7.76 22.18 -0.59
CA HIS A 351 6.88 21.09 -1.04
C HIS A 351 7.28 19.73 -0.44
N LEU A 352 8.58 19.48 -0.22
CA LEU A 352 9.04 18.27 0.48
C LEU A 352 8.51 18.20 1.92
N ARG A 353 8.48 19.33 2.64
CA ARG A 353 7.88 19.40 3.98
C ARG A 353 6.40 19.02 3.98
N ASP A 354 5.66 19.42 2.96
CA ASP A 354 4.24 19.09 2.82
C ASP A 354 4.06 17.59 2.54
N HIS A 355 4.92 16.98 1.71
CA HIS A 355 4.95 15.51 1.55
C HIS A 355 5.25 14.77 2.88
N PHE A 356 6.15 15.29 3.71
CA PHE A 356 6.41 14.70 5.03
C PHE A 356 5.20 14.79 5.96
N ARG A 357 4.48 15.92 5.94
CA ARG A 357 3.23 16.11 6.71
C ARG A 357 2.14 15.14 6.28
N TYR A 358 1.93 14.97 4.97
CA TYR A 358 1.03 13.95 4.43
C TYR A 358 1.46 12.55 4.85
N SER A 359 2.76 12.25 4.80
CA SER A 359 3.29 10.94 5.19
C SER A 359 3.07 10.62 6.68
N VAL A 360 3.17 11.62 7.56
CA VAL A 360 2.77 11.48 8.97
C VAL A 360 1.27 11.26 9.10
N GLY A 361 0.46 12.06 8.40
CA GLY A 361 -0.99 11.92 8.42
C GLY A 361 -1.52 10.62 7.80
N ALA A 362 -0.74 9.95 6.95
CA ALA A 362 -1.03 8.59 6.46
C ALA A 362 -0.47 7.49 7.38
N GLY A 363 0.30 7.85 8.42
CA GLY A 363 0.99 6.90 9.31
C GLY A 363 2.25 6.26 8.73
N LEU A 364 2.74 6.73 7.58
CA LEU A 364 3.94 6.20 6.91
C LEU A 364 5.22 6.65 7.60
N LEU A 365 5.23 7.86 8.17
CA LEU A 365 6.32 8.38 9.02
C LEU A 365 5.84 8.55 10.45
N SER A 366 6.66 8.11 11.41
CA SER A 366 6.46 8.42 12.82
C SER A 366 6.80 9.88 13.14
N ALA A 367 6.30 10.39 14.27
CA ALA A 367 6.66 11.73 14.76
C ALA A 367 8.19 11.92 14.89
N ARG A 368 8.92 10.92 15.40
CA ARG A 368 10.39 10.99 15.52
C ARG A 368 11.08 11.12 14.16
N GLN A 369 10.63 10.35 13.16
CA GLN A 369 11.19 10.43 11.81
C GLN A 369 10.89 11.79 11.16
N TYR A 370 9.67 12.30 11.35
CA TYR A 370 9.29 13.64 10.91
C TYR A 370 10.18 14.71 11.52
N GLU A 371 10.37 14.72 12.85
CA GLU A 371 11.22 15.70 13.53
C GLU A 371 12.67 15.66 12.99
N ALA A 372 13.21 14.46 12.77
CA ALA A 372 14.56 14.30 12.24
C ALA A 372 14.70 14.86 10.79
N LEU A 373 13.70 14.64 9.94
CA LEU A 373 13.66 15.19 8.58
C LEU A 373 13.41 16.70 8.60
N HIS A 374 12.52 17.16 9.47
CA HIS A 374 12.16 18.56 9.60
C HIS A 374 13.33 19.39 10.12
N ALA A 375 14.11 18.88 11.08
CA ALA A 375 15.33 19.53 11.55
C ALA A 375 16.36 19.70 10.41
N GLN A 376 16.53 18.67 9.56
CA GLN A 376 17.41 18.76 8.40
C GLN A 376 16.92 19.79 7.38
N LEU A 377 15.61 19.85 7.11
CA LEU A 377 15.00 20.87 6.26
C LEU A 377 15.22 22.28 6.82
N ALA A 378 14.90 22.49 8.10
CA ALA A 378 15.02 23.79 8.76
C ALA A 378 16.47 24.30 8.74
N SER A 379 17.45 23.41 8.92
CA SER A 379 18.88 23.78 8.82
C SER A 379 19.27 24.25 7.42
N LEU A 380 18.68 23.70 6.36
CA LEU A 380 18.92 24.16 4.99
C LEU A 380 18.17 25.46 4.70
N GLU A 381 16.91 25.57 5.15
CA GLU A 381 16.08 26.75 4.95
C GLU A 381 16.63 28.00 5.65
N ALA A 382 17.30 27.83 6.79
CA ALA A 382 17.94 28.93 7.54
C ALA A 382 19.13 29.56 6.80
N LYS A 383 19.68 28.90 5.78
CA LYS A 383 20.83 29.38 5.01
C LYS A 383 20.35 30.11 3.75
N THR A 384 21.05 31.20 3.41
CA THR A 384 20.92 31.84 2.09
C THR A 384 21.68 31.05 1.04
N ASP A 385 22.89 30.60 1.36
CA ASP A 385 23.76 29.78 0.50
C ASP A 385 24.23 28.52 1.24
N ALA A 386 24.11 27.37 0.58
CA ALA A 386 24.62 26.10 1.06
C ALA A 386 25.68 25.59 0.08
N GLY A 387 26.81 25.09 0.60
CA GLY A 387 27.86 24.49 -0.22
C GLY A 387 27.34 23.26 -0.96
N ALA A 388 27.83 22.99 -2.17
CA ALA A 388 27.36 21.86 -3.00
C ALA A 388 27.41 20.51 -2.27
N ALA A 389 28.51 20.22 -1.57
CA ALA A 389 28.66 19.00 -0.78
C ALA A 389 27.67 18.92 0.39
N GLU A 390 27.41 20.05 1.06
CA GLU A 390 26.45 20.12 2.16
C GLU A 390 25.03 19.86 1.65
N TRP A 391 24.64 20.53 0.55
CA TRP A 391 23.36 20.31 -0.12
C TRP A 391 23.17 18.85 -0.48
N PHE A 392 24.19 18.23 -1.09
CA PHE A 392 24.14 16.83 -1.47
C PHE A 392 23.96 15.89 -0.27
N GLN A 393 24.73 16.05 0.80
CA GLN A 393 24.57 15.21 2.00
C GLN A 393 23.20 15.40 2.67
N ALA A 394 22.70 16.63 2.72
CA ALA A 394 21.40 16.91 3.29
C ALA A 394 20.26 16.28 2.47
N VAL A 395 20.27 16.42 1.15
CA VAL A 395 19.28 15.77 0.27
C VAL A 395 19.38 14.25 0.36
N LYS A 396 20.60 13.68 0.45
CA LYS A 396 20.79 12.25 0.68
C LYS A 396 20.17 11.78 1.99
N TYR A 397 20.29 12.55 3.06
CA TYR A 397 19.62 12.24 4.33
C TYR A 397 18.09 12.31 4.21
N LEU A 398 17.58 13.37 3.57
CA LEU A 398 16.14 13.55 3.34
C LEU A 398 15.53 12.43 2.50
N ALA A 399 16.32 11.82 1.60
CA ALA A 399 15.87 10.71 0.78
C ALA A 399 15.55 9.42 1.56
N ARG A 400 16.07 9.28 2.80
CA ARG A 400 15.70 8.19 3.72
C ARG A 400 14.20 8.16 4.04
N SER A 401 13.49 9.27 3.84
CA SER A 401 12.03 9.32 3.97
C SER A 401 11.34 8.23 3.14
N GLY A 402 11.79 7.98 1.90
CA GLY A 402 11.26 6.91 1.06
C GLY A 402 11.42 5.52 1.71
N GLU A 403 12.63 5.18 2.12
CA GLU A 403 12.95 3.92 2.79
C GLU A 403 12.13 3.73 4.08
N TRP A 404 12.01 4.79 4.88
CA TRP A 404 11.26 4.78 6.13
C TRP A 404 9.77 4.55 5.90
N THR A 405 9.16 5.18 4.90
CA THR A 405 7.74 4.92 4.59
C THR A 405 7.49 3.47 4.22
N ARG A 406 8.35 2.87 3.40
CA ARG A 406 8.25 1.46 2.99
C ARG A 406 8.49 0.52 4.16
N ALA A 407 9.47 0.82 5.01
CA ALA A 407 9.77 0.03 6.22
C ALA A 407 8.57 0.00 7.18
N THR A 408 7.86 1.12 7.36
CA THR A 408 6.64 1.17 8.18
C THR A 408 5.55 0.24 7.64
N VAL A 409 5.30 0.26 6.32
CA VAL A 409 4.31 -0.65 5.69
C VAL A 409 4.75 -2.11 5.80
N ALA A 410 6.04 -2.40 5.58
CA ALA A 410 6.58 -3.76 5.69
C ALA A 410 6.51 -4.30 7.12
N ARG A 411 6.73 -3.45 8.14
CA ARG A 411 6.54 -3.80 9.55
C ARG A 411 5.10 -4.20 9.83
N ASP A 412 4.13 -3.39 9.37
CA ASP A 412 2.72 -3.63 9.67
C ASP A 412 2.15 -4.78 8.83
N PHE A 413 2.39 -4.83 7.53
CA PHE A 413 1.70 -5.76 6.62
C PHE A 413 2.57 -6.88 6.06
N GLY A 414 3.90 -6.81 6.22
CA GLY A 414 4.82 -7.86 5.79
C GLY A 414 4.55 -9.23 6.44
N PRO A 415 4.32 -9.32 7.77
CA PRO A 415 4.02 -10.60 8.41
C PRO A 415 2.77 -11.29 7.87
N VAL A 416 1.65 -10.56 7.69
CA VAL A 416 0.41 -11.15 7.16
C VAL A 416 0.56 -11.55 5.68
N ALA A 417 1.25 -10.74 4.88
CA ALA A 417 1.53 -11.07 3.48
C ALA A 417 2.37 -12.35 3.36
N ARG A 418 3.43 -12.49 4.18
CA ARG A 418 4.28 -13.70 4.21
C ARG A 418 3.53 -14.94 4.71
N HIS A 419 2.60 -14.79 5.65
CA HIS A 419 1.79 -15.92 6.12
C HIS A 419 0.90 -16.47 5.00
N TYR A 420 0.37 -15.60 4.14
CA TYR A 420 -0.54 -15.99 3.06
C TYR A 420 0.17 -16.40 1.76
N GLN A 421 1.33 -15.81 1.44
CA GLN A 421 1.95 -15.94 0.12
C GLN A 421 2.25 -17.38 -0.35
N ASN A 422 2.36 -18.33 0.58
CA ASN A 422 2.69 -19.73 0.26
C ASN A 422 1.47 -20.52 -0.28
N PHE A 423 0.25 -20.15 0.09
CA PHE A 423 -0.99 -20.76 -0.42
C PHE A 423 -1.82 -19.81 -1.28
N GLU A 424 -1.65 -18.51 -1.10
CA GLU A 424 -2.26 -17.44 -1.89
C GLU A 424 -1.18 -16.45 -2.38
N PRO A 425 -0.54 -16.73 -3.53
CA PRO A 425 0.53 -15.89 -4.07
C PRO A 425 0.14 -14.43 -4.32
N LEU A 426 -1.15 -14.14 -4.53
CA LEU A 426 -1.66 -12.78 -4.69
C LEU A 426 -1.50 -11.92 -3.42
N ALA A 427 -1.24 -12.51 -2.26
CA ALA A 427 -0.93 -11.75 -1.05
C ALA A 427 0.47 -11.10 -1.06
N ARG A 428 1.40 -11.61 -1.88
CA ARG A 428 2.80 -11.17 -1.93
C ARG A 428 2.93 -9.65 -2.20
N PRO A 429 2.21 -9.04 -3.15
CA PRO A 429 2.39 -7.63 -3.48
C PRO A 429 1.67 -6.66 -2.52
N LEU A 430 1.08 -7.12 -1.41
CA LEU A 430 0.33 -6.27 -0.48
C LEU A 430 1.13 -5.03 -0.01
N VAL A 431 2.39 -5.22 0.40
CA VAL A 431 3.25 -4.13 0.87
C VAL A 431 3.48 -3.11 -0.24
N ASP A 432 3.80 -3.58 -1.45
CA ASP A 432 4.03 -2.72 -2.61
C ASP A 432 2.75 -1.97 -3.00
N HIS A 433 1.61 -2.64 -2.93
CA HIS A 433 0.31 -2.05 -3.20
C HIS A 433 0.00 -0.90 -2.25
N ILE A 434 0.17 -1.10 -0.93
CA ILE A 434 -0.08 -0.05 0.07
C ILE A 434 0.89 1.12 -0.13
N VAL A 435 2.18 0.84 -0.33
CA VAL A 435 3.19 1.90 -0.56
C VAL A 435 2.82 2.72 -1.80
N ARG A 436 2.56 2.07 -2.94
CA ARG A 436 2.27 2.75 -4.21
C ARG A 436 0.91 3.45 -4.22
N GLY A 437 -0.04 2.96 -3.44
CA GLY A 437 -1.37 3.54 -3.23
C GLY A 437 -1.44 4.68 -2.21
N SER A 438 -0.30 5.13 -1.69
CA SER A 438 -0.21 6.13 -0.62
C SER A 438 0.68 7.31 -1.00
N MET A 439 0.73 8.34 -0.14
CA MET A 439 1.58 9.52 -0.34
C MET A 439 3.09 9.24 -0.36
N ALA A 440 3.52 8.00 -0.10
CA ALA A 440 4.90 7.56 -0.35
C ALA A 440 5.31 7.72 -1.83
N LEU A 441 4.42 7.46 -2.79
CA LEU A 441 4.77 7.55 -4.22
C LEU A 441 5.01 9.01 -4.68
N PRO A 442 4.09 9.97 -4.44
CA PRO A 442 4.37 11.39 -4.71
C PRO A 442 5.61 11.90 -3.97
N LEU A 443 5.83 11.46 -2.72
CA LEU A 443 7.03 11.78 -1.96
C LEU A 443 8.31 11.28 -2.67
N SER A 444 8.33 10.02 -3.14
CA SER A 444 9.52 9.48 -3.80
C SER A 444 9.85 10.23 -5.08
N HIS A 445 8.86 10.58 -5.90
CA HIS A 445 9.08 11.39 -7.10
C HIS A 445 9.66 12.77 -6.75
N HIS A 446 9.17 13.41 -5.68
CA HIS A 446 9.70 14.71 -5.24
C HIS A 446 11.16 14.60 -4.78
N VAL A 447 11.49 13.54 -4.04
CA VAL A 447 12.86 13.27 -3.60
C VAL A 447 13.78 12.98 -4.79
N GLU A 448 13.32 12.26 -5.81
CA GLU A 448 14.11 12.00 -7.03
C GLU A 448 14.49 13.29 -7.75
N VAL A 449 13.56 14.25 -7.85
CA VAL A 449 13.85 15.59 -8.43
C VAL A 449 14.93 16.31 -7.60
N LEU A 450 14.82 16.30 -6.27
CA LEU A 450 15.81 16.89 -5.39
C LEU A 450 17.17 16.20 -5.49
N MET A 451 17.20 14.86 -5.57
CA MET A 451 18.42 14.09 -5.71
C MET A 451 19.12 14.37 -7.04
N ALA A 452 18.36 14.48 -8.14
CA ALA A 452 18.91 14.87 -9.43
C ALA A 452 19.54 16.27 -9.37
N ASP A 453 18.91 17.23 -8.68
CA ASP A 453 19.50 18.54 -8.46
C ASP A 453 20.77 18.50 -7.61
N ALA A 454 20.75 17.74 -6.52
CA ALA A 454 21.87 17.53 -5.64
C ALA A 454 23.08 16.91 -6.36
N ASN A 455 22.85 15.89 -7.18
CA ASN A 455 23.88 15.28 -8.03
C ASN A 455 24.52 16.32 -8.97
N ARG A 456 23.72 17.14 -9.64
CA ARG A 456 24.24 18.22 -10.50
C ARG A 456 25.11 19.21 -9.72
N ALA A 457 24.73 19.56 -8.50
CA ALA A 457 25.47 20.52 -7.68
C ALA A 457 26.90 20.07 -7.37
N VAL A 458 27.11 18.77 -7.16
CA VAL A 458 28.44 18.18 -6.88
C VAL A 458 29.12 17.62 -8.14
N GLY A 459 28.56 17.86 -9.33
CA GLY A 459 29.13 17.40 -10.59
C GLY A 459 28.96 15.90 -10.87
N ILE A 460 28.10 15.19 -10.13
CA ILE A 460 27.73 13.80 -10.46
C ILE A 460 26.92 13.82 -11.75
N ARG A 461 27.43 13.13 -12.78
CA ARG A 461 26.78 12.93 -14.07
C ARG A 461 26.49 11.44 -14.25
N HIS A 462 25.31 11.13 -14.78
CA HIS A 462 24.97 9.78 -15.18
C HIS A 462 25.22 9.64 -16.69
N SER A 463 25.91 8.58 -17.09
CA SER A 463 26.05 8.20 -18.49
C SER A 463 25.59 6.77 -18.68
N VAL A 464 24.95 6.51 -19.81
CA VAL A 464 24.58 5.16 -20.24
C VAL A 464 25.14 4.99 -21.64
N LEU A 465 26.02 4.00 -21.81
CA LEU A 465 26.67 3.71 -23.10
C LEU A 465 27.43 4.91 -23.68
N GLY A 466 28.12 5.67 -22.83
CA GLY A 466 28.92 6.84 -23.25
C GLY A 466 28.11 8.12 -23.51
N GLU A 467 26.79 8.06 -23.57
CA GLU A 467 25.95 9.25 -23.68
C GLU A 467 25.65 9.81 -22.29
N THR A 468 25.91 11.11 -22.10
CA THR A 468 25.52 11.79 -20.87
C THR A 468 23.99 11.89 -20.84
N SER A 469 23.36 11.24 -19.87
CA SER A 469 21.93 11.36 -19.66
C SER A 469 21.66 12.52 -18.71
N SER A 470 20.89 13.50 -19.18
CA SER A 470 20.42 14.64 -18.37
C SER A 470 19.18 14.31 -17.53
N GLY A 471 18.60 13.11 -17.67
CA GLY A 471 17.44 12.67 -16.90
C GLY A 471 17.09 11.19 -17.08
N GLY A 472 16.50 10.60 -16.03
CA GLY A 472 15.91 9.27 -16.06
C GLY A 472 16.87 8.10 -15.76
N VAL A 473 18.18 8.36 -15.61
CA VAL A 473 19.12 7.38 -15.05
C VAL A 473 19.34 7.70 -13.59
N VAL A 474 18.99 6.75 -12.71
CA VAL A 474 19.14 6.89 -11.26
C VAL A 474 19.99 5.74 -10.77
N GLY A 475 21.22 6.04 -10.35
CA GLY A 475 22.02 5.07 -9.62
C GLY A 475 21.40 4.85 -8.24
N LEU A 476 21.07 3.60 -7.92
CA LEU A 476 20.34 3.26 -6.71
C LEU A 476 21.28 2.66 -5.65
N ASN A 477 21.93 1.54 -5.94
CA ASN A 477 22.98 0.98 -5.10
C ASN A 477 24.37 1.27 -5.68
N PRO A 478 25.28 1.85 -4.87
CA PRO A 478 26.63 2.14 -5.34
C PRO A 478 27.44 0.84 -5.51
N GLY A 479 28.19 0.78 -6.61
CA GLY A 479 29.16 -0.28 -6.86
C GLY A 479 29.56 -0.31 -8.32
N ILE A 480 30.48 -1.22 -8.65
CA ILE A 480 30.97 -1.44 -10.02
C ILE A 480 30.68 -2.90 -10.35
N ALA A 481 30.06 -3.11 -11.50
CA ALA A 481 29.73 -4.43 -12.02
C ALA A 481 30.28 -4.55 -13.43
N VAL A 482 30.89 -5.69 -13.74
CA VAL A 482 31.30 -6.03 -15.11
C VAL A 482 30.68 -7.36 -15.44
N GLY A 483 30.00 -7.44 -16.58
CA GLY A 483 29.28 -8.64 -16.93
C GLY A 483 28.62 -8.58 -18.30
N ARG A 484 28.22 -9.75 -18.79
CA ARG A 484 27.46 -9.85 -20.04
C ARG A 484 26.04 -9.32 -19.84
N LEU A 485 25.59 -8.48 -20.77
CA LEU A 485 24.23 -7.94 -20.75
C LEU A 485 23.20 -9.03 -21.10
N GLY A 486 22.33 -9.34 -20.15
CA GLY A 486 21.10 -10.08 -20.37
C GLY A 486 19.88 -9.15 -20.35
N ILE A 487 18.82 -9.53 -21.07
CA ILE A 487 17.52 -8.87 -20.99
C ILE A 487 16.51 -9.94 -20.60
N LEU A 488 15.85 -9.73 -19.47
CA LEU A 488 14.79 -10.59 -18.97
C LEU A 488 13.49 -9.83 -19.21
N ALA A 489 12.76 -10.19 -20.27
CA ALA A 489 11.55 -9.50 -20.68
C ALA A 489 10.35 -9.84 -19.76
N THR A 490 10.44 -10.93 -18.99
CA THR A 490 9.38 -11.39 -18.09
C THR A 490 9.87 -11.75 -16.69
N ASN A 491 8.97 -11.70 -15.70
CA ASN A 491 9.26 -12.14 -14.34
C ASN A 491 9.62 -13.64 -14.27
N GLN A 492 9.13 -14.44 -15.21
CA GLN A 492 9.41 -15.87 -15.30
C GLN A 492 10.84 -16.14 -15.77
N GLU A 493 11.34 -15.34 -16.72
CA GLU A 493 12.75 -15.37 -17.14
C GLU A 493 13.67 -14.92 -16.01
N ALA A 494 13.26 -13.89 -15.25
CA ALA A 494 14.03 -13.40 -14.11
C ALA A 494 14.11 -14.40 -12.93
N ALA A 495 13.08 -15.23 -12.77
CA ALA A 495 13.06 -16.30 -11.78
C ALA A 495 13.79 -17.59 -12.25
N GLY A 496 14.17 -17.66 -13.53
CA GLY A 496 14.86 -18.80 -14.14
C GLY A 496 16.35 -18.87 -13.81
N ALA A 497 17.09 -19.68 -14.56
CA ALA A 497 18.55 -19.77 -14.44
C ALA A 497 19.19 -18.52 -15.07
N VAL A 498 19.86 -17.71 -14.24
CA VAL A 498 20.66 -16.56 -14.66
C VAL A 498 22.12 -16.78 -14.30
N ASP A 499 23.04 -16.23 -15.10
CA ASP A 499 24.48 -16.25 -14.82
C ASP A 499 24.79 -15.23 -13.70
N PRO A 500 25.34 -15.64 -12.56
CA PRO A 500 25.70 -14.74 -11.47
C PRO A 500 26.70 -13.64 -11.85
N ARG A 501 27.42 -13.78 -12.97
CA ARG A 501 28.35 -12.78 -13.50
C ARG A 501 27.74 -11.84 -14.54
N GLY A 502 26.45 -12.00 -14.84
CA GLY A 502 25.73 -11.18 -15.82
C GLY A 502 25.21 -9.85 -15.24
N ILE A 503 25.04 -8.87 -16.11
CA ILE A 503 24.29 -7.63 -15.84
C ILE A 503 22.93 -7.78 -16.53
N TYR A 504 21.82 -7.62 -15.81
CA TYR A 504 20.50 -7.87 -16.37
C TYR A 504 19.62 -6.64 -16.42
N VAL A 505 19.03 -6.39 -17.58
CA VAL A 505 17.89 -5.48 -17.73
C VAL A 505 16.62 -6.25 -17.34
N ILE A 506 15.88 -5.72 -16.37
CA ILE A 506 14.65 -6.35 -15.87
C ILE A 506 13.48 -5.36 -15.83
N PRO A 507 12.24 -5.83 -16.07
CA PRO A 507 11.04 -5.06 -15.82
C PRO A 507 10.82 -4.89 -14.30
N GLU A 508 9.99 -3.88 -13.98
CA GLU A 508 9.74 -3.27 -12.67
C GLU A 508 9.73 -4.15 -11.40
N THR A 509 9.40 -5.45 -11.47
CA THR A 509 9.17 -6.29 -10.28
C THR A 509 9.55 -7.75 -10.48
N VAL A 510 10.71 -8.15 -9.96
CA VAL A 510 11.06 -9.57 -9.83
C VAL A 510 10.85 -10.00 -8.38
N SER A 511 10.05 -11.06 -8.16
CA SER A 511 9.67 -11.51 -6.80
C SER A 511 10.72 -12.33 -6.08
N ASP A 512 11.72 -12.81 -6.83
CA ASP A 512 12.94 -13.44 -6.35
C ASP A 512 14.05 -12.98 -7.28
N LEU A 513 15.16 -12.51 -6.72
CA LEU A 513 16.28 -11.97 -7.48
C LEU A 513 17.46 -12.90 -7.26
N LYS A 514 17.75 -13.72 -8.27
CA LYS A 514 18.91 -14.60 -8.25
C LYS A 514 20.20 -13.76 -8.20
N PRO A 515 21.29 -14.28 -7.61
CA PRO A 515 22.57 -13.57 -7.61
C PRO A 515 22.96 -13.16 -9.03
N MET A 516 23.36 -11.90 -9.21
CA MET A 516 23.81 -11.33 -10.48
C MET A 516 24.80 -10.20 -10.22
N ALA A 517 25.61 -9.86 -11.21
CA ALA A 517 26.67 -8.86 -11.06
C ALA A 517 26.10 -7.43 -11.02
N GLY A 518 25.02 -7.16 -11.77
CA GLY A 518 24.37 -5.85 -11.77
C GLY A 518 22.96 -5.85 -12.37
N ILE A 519 22.17 -4.83 -12.05
CA ILE A 519 20.77 -4.71 -12.47
C ILE A 519 20.49 -3.36 -13.13
N LEU A 520 19.78 -3.38 -14.25
CA LEU A 520 19.17 -2.20 -14.88
C LEU A 520 17.65 -2.34 -14.87
N THR A 521 16.93 -1.47 -14.16
CA THR A 521 15.46 -1.51 -14.10
C THR A 521 14.87 -0.48 -15.06
N LEU A 522 13.91 -0.88 -15.90
CA LEU A 522 13.28 0.01 -16.88
C LEU A 522 12.19 0.91 -16.25
N ASP A 523 12.26 2.22 -16.47
CA ASP A 523 11.25 3.28 -16.17
C ASP A 523 10.72 3.39 -14.72
N SER A 524 11.14 2.50 -13.83
CA SER A 524 10.35 2.23 -12.61
C SER A 524 11.16 1.74 -11.41
N GLY A 525 12.47 1.91 -11.43
CA GLY A 525 13.28 1.85 -10.23
C GLY A 525 13.14 3.15 -9.43
N ASN A 526 11.97 3.41 -8.87
CA ASN A 526 11.89 4.36 -7.77
C ASN A 526 12.53 3.71 -6.53
N MET A 527 12.95 4.52 -5.55
CA MET A 527 13.54 4.01 -4.31
C MET A 527 12.60 3.05 -3.54
N LEU A 528 11.32 3.01 -3.91
CA LEU A 528 10.28 2.18 -3.32
C LEU A 528 10.11 0.84 -4.03
N SER A 529 10.88 0.50 -5.07
CA SER A 529 10.76 -0.77 -5.80
C SER A 529 11.23 -1.97 -4.95
N HIS A 530 10.55 -3.11 -5.08
CA HIS A 530 10.94 -4.36 -4.42
C HIS A 530 12.31 -4.86 -4.90
N THR A 531 12.54 -4.81 -6.22
CA THR A 531 13.82 -5.10 -6.86
C THR A 531 14.95 -4.28 -6.25
N GLN A 532 14.70 -3.01 -5.94
CA GLN A 532 15.69 -2.11 -5.35
C GLN A 532 16.12 -2.56 -3.95
N LEU A 533 15.18 -2.92 -3.09
CA LEU A 533 15.52 -3.44 -1.76
C LEU A 533 16.26 -4.79 -1.82
N LEU A 534 15.85 -5.70 -2.70
CA LEU A 534 16.53 -6.98 -2.86
C LEU A 534 17.97 -6.76 -3.30
N ALA A 535 18.18 -5.92 -4.30
CA ALA A 535 19.52 -5.54 -4.75
C ALA A 535 20.33 -4.89 -3.62
N ALA A 536 19.73 -4.02 -2.81
CA ALA A 536 20.42 -3.32 -1.72
C ALA A 536 20.86 -4.30 -0.63
N ASN A 537 19.98 -5.23 -0.24
CA ASN A 537 20.28 -6.27 0.74
C ASN A 537 21.35 -7.26 0.26
N LEU A 538 21.41 -7.50 -1.05
CA LEU A 538 22.41 -8.39 -1.66
C LEU A 538 23.70 -7.66 -2.09
N GLY A 539 23.77 -6.33 -1.91
CA GLY A 539 24.90 -5.51 -2.33
C GLY A 539 25.11 -5.48 -3.85
N ILE A 540 24.06 -5.71 -4.64
CA ILE A 540 24.13 -5.74 -6.10
C ILE A 540 24.08 -4.29 -6.63
N PRO A 541 25.11 -3.82 -7.36
CA PRO A 541 25.10 -2.53 -8.03
C PRO A 541 23.91 -2.43 -8.99
N ASN A 542 23.14 -1.35 -8.92
CA ASN A 542 21.99 -1.20 -9.79
C ASN A 542 21.60 0.25 -10.10
N ALA A 543 20.91 0.39 -11.22
CA ALA A 543 20.40 1.66 -11.69
C ALA A 543 19.03 1.51 -12.38
N THR A 544 18.25 2.58 -12.33
CA THR A 544 17.07 2.75 -13.18
C THR A 544 17.52 3.37 -14.49
N VAL A 545 16.98 2.89 -15.61
CA VAL A 545 17.19 3.48 -16.93
C VAL A 545 15.85 3.66 -17.64
N PRO A 546 15.68 4.69 -18.47
CA PRO A 546 14.44 4.87 -19.23
C PRO A 546 14.23 3.73 -20.23
N SER A 547 12.97 3.32 -20.48
CA SER A 547 12.65 2.31 -21.50
C SER A 547 12.99 2.76 -22.92
N SER A 548 13.20 4.05 -23.14
CA SER A 548 13.75 4.55 -24.41
C SER A 548 15.16 3.99 -24.70
N PHE A 549 15.89 3.51 -23.69
CA PHE A 549 17.17 2.81 -23.88
C PHE A 549 17.01 1.33 -24.25
N LEU A 550 15.84 0.72 -24.07
CA LEU A 550 15.64 -0.72 -24.32
C LEU A 550 16.05 -1.14 -25.75
N PRO A 551 15.64 -0.44 -26.83
CA PRO A 551 16.05 -0.83 -28.19
C PRO A 551 17.57 -0.77 -28.41
N ARG A 552 18.30 0.04 -27.64
CA ARG A 552 19.76 0.11 -27.69
C ARG A 552 20.41 -0.99 -26.86
N LEU A 553 19.88 -1.25 -25.66
CA LEU A 553 20.31 -2.36 -24.81
C LEU A 553 20.10 -3.72 -25.51
N GLU A 554 19.02 -3.88 -26.27
CA GLU A 554 18.77 -5.07 -27.10
C GLU A 554 19.86 -5.32 -28.14
N LYS A 555 20.42 -4.27 -28.75
CA LYS A 555 21.54 -4.38 -29.70
C LYS A 555 22.84 -4.83 -29.04
N LEU A 556 22.95 -4.66 -27.72
CA LEU A 556 24.11 -5.02 -26.92
C LEU A 556 23.90 -6.33 -26.15
N ARG A 557 22.83 -7.08 -26.47
CA ARG A 557 22.58 -8.37 -25.82
C ARG A 557 23.80 -9.29 -25.97
N SER A 558 24.21 -9.89 -24.86
CA SER A 558 25.41 -10.74 -24.73
C SER A 558 26.76 -10.02 -24.88
N ALA A 559 26.77 -8.70 -25.11
CA ALA A 559 28.00 -7.91 -25.03
C ALA A 559 28.45 -7.76 -23.57
N GLU A 560 29.75 -7.70 -23.35
CA GLU A 560 30.32 -7.38 -22.05
C GLU A 560 30.15 -5.87 -21.79
N LEU A 561 29.52 -5.52 -20.67
CA LEU A 561 29.34 -4.15 -20.23
C LEU A 561 30.14 -3.90 -18.96
N PHE A 562 30.57 -2.64 -18.84
CA PHE A 562 31.20 -2.03 -17.67
C PHE A 562 30.29 -0.95 -17.10
#